data_AF-A0A660XMN0-F1
#
_entry.id   AF-A0A660XMN0-F1
#
_cell.length_a   1.000
_cell.length_b   1.000
_cell.length_c   1.000
_cell.angle_alpha   90.00
_cell.angle_beta   90.00
_cell.angle_gamma   90.00
#
_symmetry.space_group_name_H-M   'P 1'
#
loop_
_entity.id
_entity.type
_entity.pdbx_description
1 polymer ?
#
loop_
_entity_poly.entity_id
_entity_poly.type
_entity_poly.pdbx_seq_one_letter_code
_entity_poly.pdbx_strand_id
1 'polypeptide(L)' 'MGYVFKNNQLLKAALTHRSKTKDNYKSYERLEFLGDSILELIISEYLYKKYPKKSEGELTLLRSIIVNK' A
#
# COMPACT_ATOMS: atom_id res chain seq x y z
N MET A 1 -16.65 9.22 5.34
CA MET A 1 -15.91 8.01 5.74
C MET A 1 -16.48 7.53 7.07
N GLY A 2 -17.41 6.57 7.06
CA GLY A 2 -18.12 6.08 8.26
C GLY A 2 -17.42 4.93 8.98
N TYR A 3 -16.11 4.78 8.80
CA TYR A 3 -15.34 3.69 9.40
C TYR A 3 -14.82 4.11 10.78
N VAL A 4 -15.06 3.28 11.79
CA VAL A 4 -14.55 3.47 13.15
C VAL A 4 -13.31 2.62 13.34
N PHE A 5 -12.17 3.27 13.57
CA PHE A 5 -10.92 2.56 13.81
C PHE A 5 -10.97 1.81 15.15
N LYS A 6 -10.67 0.51 15.11
CA LYS A 6 -10.53 -0.30 16.33
C LYS A 6 -9.34 0.13 17.18
N ASN A 7 -8.29 0.67 16.55
CA ASN A 7 -7.09 1.14 17.23
C ASN A 7 -6.70 2.54 16.73
N ASN A 8 -7.01 3.55 17.54
CA ASN A 8 -6.68 4.95 17.24
C ASN A 8 -5.17 5.25 17.25
N GLN A 9 -4.34 4.41 17.88
CA GLN A 9 -2.89 4.57 17.83
C GLN A 9 -2.33 4.28 16.43
N LEU A 10 -2.90 3.30 15.72
CA LEU A 10 -2.53 3.02 14.33
C LEU A 10 -2.91 4.18 13.42
N LEU A 11 -4.10 4.76 13.59
CA LEU A 11 -4.50 5.97 12.86
C LEU A 11 -3.55 7.13 13.14
N LYS A 12 -3.19 7.34 14.41
CA LYS A 12 -2.23 8.40 14.80
C LYS A 12 -0.86 8.18 14.16
N ALA A 13 -0.35 6.94 14.17
CA ALA A 13 0.92 6.60 13.54
C ALA A 13 0.87 6.81 12.02
N ALA A 14 -0.20 6.37 11.35
CA ALA A 14 -0.39 6.54 9.91
C ALA A 14 -0.40 8.02 9.47
N LEU A 15 -0.79 8.93 10.37
CA LEU A 15 -0.83 10.37 10.13
C LEU A 15 0.41 11.12 10.67
N THR A 16 1.40 10.41 11.23
CA THR A 16 2.59 11.01 11.82
C THR A 16 3.79 10.87 10.88
N HIS A 17 4.26 11.98 10.32
CA HIS A 17 5.48 12.00 9.51
C HIS A 17 6.74 11.77 10.36
N ARG A 18 7.74 11.09 9.80
CA ARG A 18 9.02 10.77 10.45
C ARG A 18 9.75 11.98 11.05
N SER A 19 9.57 13.18 10.49
CA SER A 19 10.17 14.41 11.05
C SER A 19 9.57 14.84 12.39
N LYS A 20 8.40 14.30 12.77
CA LYS A 20 7.68 14.64 14.00
C LYS A 20 7.96 13.68 15.16
N THR A 21 8.69 12.59 14.92
CA THR A 21 9.01 11.59 15.95
C THR A 21 10.39 10.98 15.71
N LYS A 22 11.20 10.83 16.76
CA LYS A 22 12.45 10.05 16.71
C LYS A 22 12.22 8.55 16.87
N ASP A 23 11.00 8.16 17.27
CA ASP A 23 10.58 6.77 17.43
C ASP A 23 9.96 6.28 16.11
N ASN A 24 10.71 5.43 15.39
CA ASN A 24 10.31 4.86 14.11
C ASN A 24 9.07 3.95 14.21
N TYR A 25 8.67 3.53 15.42
CA TYR A 25 7.44 2.77 15.61
C TYR A 25 6.19 3.65 15.66
N LYS A 26 6.37 4.98 15.73
CA LYS A 26 5.27 5.97 15.79
C LYS A 26 5.12 6.80 14.52
N SER A 27 5.98 6.61 13.52
CA SER A 27 5.81 7.20 12.18
C SER A 27 4.99 6.28 11.28
N TYR A 28 4.54 6.80 10.14
CA TYR A 28 3.80 6.02 9.16
C TYR A 28 4.65 4.99 8.40
N GLU A 29 5.99 5.08 8.44
CA GLU A 29 6.89 4.35 7.52
C GLU A 29 6.69 2.83 7.54
N ARG A 30 6.44 2.25 8.71
CA ARG A 30 6.15 0.79 8.81
C ARG A 30 4.78 0.42 8.23
N LEU A 31 3.79 1.31 8.39
CA LEU A 31 2.46 1.12 7.83
C LEU A 31 2.46 1.34 6.31
N GLU A 32 3.28 2.27 5.82
CA GLU A 32 3.53 2.46 4.39
C GLU A 32 4.17 1.22 3.79
N PHE A 33 5.26 0.70 4.37
CA PHE A 33 5.90 -0.53 3.91
C PHE A 33 4.91 -1.70 3.77
N LEU A 34 4.07 -1.91 4.80
CA LEU A 34 3.04 -2.93 4.77
C LEU A 34 1.95 -2.63 3.73
N GLY A 35 1.51 -1.37 3.66
CA GLY A 35 0.47 -0.90 2.76
C GLY A 35 0.88 -1.05 1.28
N ASP A 36 2.13 -0.76 0.94
CA ASP A 36 2.67 -0.91 -0.40
C ASP A 36 2.60 -2.37 -0.86
N SER A 37 3.08 -3.31 -0.03
CA SER A 37 3.02 -4.74 -0.36
C SER A 37 1.59 -5.25 -0.53
N ILE A 38 0.66 -4.77 0.29
CA ILE A 38 -0.77 -5.15 0.17
C ILE A 38 -1.37 -4.57 -1.11
N LEU A 39 -1.08 -3.31 -1.44
CA LEU A 39 -1.58 -2.66 -2.64
C LEU A 39 -1.04 -3.32 -3.91
N GLU A 40 0.25 -3.64 -3.93
CA GLU A 40 0.89 -4.40 -5.01
C GLU A 40 0.24 -5.77 -5.22
N LEU A 41 -0.07 -6.49 -4.13
CA LEU A 41 -0.73 -7.79 -4.19
C LEU A 41 -2.14 -7.66 -4.81
N ILE A 42 -2.96 -6.74 -4.30
CA ILE A 42 -4.33 -6.54 -4.77
C ILE A 42 -4.35 -6.19 -6.26
N ILE A 43 -3.44 -5.31 -6.69
CA ILE A 43 -3.36 -4.88 -8.10
C ILE A 43 -2.84 -6.01 -8.97
N SER A 44 -1.84 -6.76 -8.52
CA SER A 44 -1.33 -7.93 -9.24
C SER A 44 -2.44 -8.97 -9.43
N GLU A 45 -3.22 -9.27 -8.39
CA GLU A 45 -4.35 -10.19 -8.45
C GLU A 45 -5.43 -9.68 -9.43
N TYR A 46 -5.77 -8.39 -9.36
CA TYR A 46 -6.73 -7.76 -10.26
C TYR A 46 -6.30 -7.86 -11.72
N LEU A 47 -5.04 -7.51 -12.04
CA LEU A 47 -4.51 -7.55 -13.40
C LEU A 47 -4.45 -8.98 -13.94
N TYR A 48 -4.02 -9.94 -13.11
CA TYR A 48 -3.98 -11.36 -13.46
C TYR A 48 -5.37 -11.88 -13.84
N LYS A 49 -6.40 -11.58 -13.04
CA LYS A 49 -7.78 -11.99 -13.31
C LYS A 49 -8.40 -11.26 -14.49
N LYS A 50 -8.13 -9.97 -14.66
CA LYS A 50 -8.73 -9.13 -15.70
C LYS A 50 -8.13 -9.38 -17.09
N TYR A 51 -6.85 -9.75 -17.16
CA TYR A 51 -6.13 -9.92 -18.43
C TYR A 51 -5.49 -11.31 -18.56
N PRO A 52 -6.30 -12.39 -18.61
CA PRO A 52 -5.80 -13.77 -18.55
C PRO A 52 -4.94 -14.21 -19.75
N LYS A 53 -4.91 -13.42 -20.84
CA LYS A 53 -4.12 -13.69 -22.06
C LYS A 53 -2.84 -12.87 -22.16
N LYS A 54 -2.58 -11.96 -21.21
CA LYS A 54 -1.37 -11.14 -21.20
C LYS A 54 -0.20 -11.93 -20.60
N SER A 55 0.98 -11.74 -21.17
CA SER A 55 2.22 -12.28 -20.63
C SER A 55 2.59 -11.63 -19.30
N GLU A 56 3.47 -12.27 -18.53
CA GLU A 56 4.00 -11.72 -17.27
C GLU A 56 4.60 -10.31 -17.48
N GLY A 57 5.41 -10.10 -18.51
CA GLY A 57 6.03 -8.80 -18.78
C GLY A 57 5.01 -7.69 -19.08
N GLU A 58 3.92 -8.00 -19.80
CA GLU A 58 2.83 -7.04 -20.02
C GLU A 58 2.07 -6.71 -18.73
N LEU A 59 1.85 -7.70 -17.86
CA LEU A 59 1.20 -7.49 -16.57
C LEU A 59 2.09 -6.66 -15.64
N THR A 60 3.40 -6.90 -15.65
CA THR A 60 4.38 -6.12 -14.88
C THR A 60 4.44 -4.66 -15.37
N LEU A 61 4.39 -4.42 -16.69
CA LEU A 61 4.29 -3.06 -17.26
C LEU A 61 2.97 -2.36 -16.87
N LEU A 62 1.85 -3.08 -16.92
CA LEU A 62 0.56 -2.51 -16.49
C LEU A 62 0.57 -2.18 -15.00
N ARG A 63 1.18 -3.05 -14.18
CA ARG A 63 1.32 -2.82 -12.74
C ARG A 63 2.15 -1.58 -12.44
N SER A 64 3.27 -1.36 -13.14
CA SER A 64 4.12 -0.19 -12.90
C SER A 64 3.46 1.14 -13.30
N ILE A 65 2.54 1.12 -14.27
CA ILE A 65 1.76 2.31 -14.64
C ILE A 65 0.73 2.66 -13.55
N ILE A 66 0.11 1.64 -12.94
CA ILE A 66 -0.97 1.79 -11.95
C ILE A 66 -0.40 2.09 -10.55
N VAL A 67 0.67 1.40 -10.18
CA VAL A 67 1.39 1.56 -8.92
C VAL A 67 2.67 2.31 -9.25
N ASN A 68 2.57 3.64 -9.30
CA ASN A 68 3.75 4.49 -9.44
C ASN A 68 3.98 5.24 -8.13
N LYS A 69 5.20 5.17 -7.63
CA LYS A 69 5.67 5.87 -6.43
C LYS A 69 6.36 7.17 -6.80
#